data_AF-A0A2X2YIM0-F1
#
_entry.id   AF-A0A2X2YIM0-F1
#
_cell.length_a   1.000
_cell.length_b   1.000
_cell.length_c   1.000
_cell.angle_alpha   90.00
_cell.angle_beta   90.00
_cell.angle_gamma   90.00
#
_symmetry.space_group_name_H-M   'P 1'
#
loop_
_entity.id
_entity.type
_entity.pdbx_description
1 polymer ?
#
loop_
_entity_poly.entity_id
_entity_poly.type
_entity_poly.pdbx_seq_one_letter_code
_entity_poly.pdbx_strand_id
1 'polypeptide(L)'
;MKKRFMMFTLLAAAFSGMVHADDAAIRQSLTKLGVQSTEIQPAPVAGMKTVLTNSGVLYVTDDGKHIIQGPMYDVSGASPVNVTNQLLMKHLNALEKEMIVYKAPQEKTRHHHLYRHYLRLLSQAA
;
A
#
# COMPACT_ATOMS: atom_id res chain seq x y z
N MET A 1 48.24 -6.05 -17.66
CA MET A 1 47.37 -5.63 -16.52
C MET A 1 45.92 -5.25 -16.93
N LYS A 2 45.45 -5.54 -18.16
CA LYS A 2 44.13 -5.08 -18.64
C LYS A 2 42.95 -6.05 -18.37
N LYS A 3 43.23 -7.34 -18.10
CA LYS A 3 42.20 -8.37 -17.84
C LYS A 3 41.63 -8.33 -16.41
N ARG A 4 42.39 -7.79 -15.44
CA ARG A 4 41.96 -7.66 -14.04
C ARG A 4 40.93 -6.55 -13.84
N PHE A 5 40.98 -5.50 -14.66
CA PHE A 5 40.00 -4.41 -14.62
C PHE A 5 38.63 -4.82 -15.16
N MET A 6 38.59 -5.78 -16.10
CA MET A 6 37.35 -6.27 -16.70
C MET A 6 36.53 -7.20 -15.78
N MET A 7 37.16 -7.78 -14.75
CA MET A 7 36.48 -8.61 -13.75
C MET A 7 35.80 -7.79 -12.64
N PHE A 8 36.24 -6.56 -12.40
CA PHE A 8 35.68 -5.70 -11.34
C PHE A 8 34.33 -5.09 -11.75
N THR A 9 34.10 -4.84 -13.04
CA THR A 9 32.82 -4.32 -13.54
C THR A 9 31.71 -5.38 -13.57
N LEU A 10 32.05 -6.67 -13.70
CA LEU A 10 31.06 -7.75 -13.71
C LEU A 10 30.44 -8.01 -12.33
N LEU A 11 31.16 -7.67 -11.25
CA LEU A 11 30.69 -7.89 -9.87
C LEU A 11 29.64 -6.84 -9.43
N ALA A 12 29.64 -5.65 -10.04
CA ALA A 12 28.69 -4.58 -9.70
C ALA A 12 27.26 -4.83 -10.24
N ALA A 13 27.09 -5.68 -11.26
CA ALA A 13 25.80 -5.97 -11.86
C ALA A 13 24.98 -7.04 -11.11
N ALA A 14 25.56 -7.73 -10.12
CA ALA A 14 24.90 -8.82 -9.40
C ALA A 14 23.91 -8.35 -8.30
N PHE A 15 23.92 -7.07 -7.93
CA PHE A 15 23.11 -6.56 -6.83
C PHE A 15 21.69 -6.07 -7.22
N SER A 16 21.40 -5.93 -8.52
CA SER A 16 20.12 -5.39 -8.99
C SER A 16 18.95 -6.39 -8.95
N GLY A 17 19.19 -7.66 -8.58
CA GLY A 17 18.19 -8.74 -8.60
C GLY A 17 17.44 -8.97 -7.28
N MET A 18 17.86 -8.36 -6.16
CA MET A 18 17.27 -8.69 -4.84
C MET A 18 15.84 -8.16 -4.65
N VAL A 19 15.52 -7.00 -5.22
CA VAL A 19 14.21 -6.34 -5.00
C VAL A 19 13.02 -7.17 -5.50
N HIS A 20 13.19 -7.97 -6.56
CA HIS A 20 12.11 -8.80 -7.12
C HIS A 20 11.98 -10.19 -6.47
N ALA A 21 13.06 -10.70 -5.86
CA ALA A 21 13.02 -12.00 -5.18
C ALA A 21 12.17 -11.93 -3.90
N ASP A 22 12.25 -10.81 -3.18
CA ASP A 22 11.51 -10.56 -1.94
C ASP A 22 9.99 -10.58 -2.17
N ASP A 23 9.52 -9.93 -3.24
CA ASP A 23 8.10 -9.90 -3.59
C ASP A 23 7.54 -11.29 -3.89
N ALA A 24 8.33 -12.19 -4.49
CA ALA A 24 7.92 -13.55 -4.78
C ALA A 24 7.73 -14.38 -3.49
N ALA A 25 8.63 -14.23 -2.52
CA ALA A 25 8.52 -14.87 -1.21
C ALA A 25 7.25 -14.39 -0.47
N ILE A 26 6.98 -13.09 -0.49
CA ILE A 26 5.77 -12.48 0.09
C ILE A 26 4.50 -13.07 -0.56
N ARG A 27 4.44 -13.09 -1.90
CA ARG A 27 3.28 -13.66 -2.63
C ARG A 27 3.06 -15.12 -2.29
N GLN A 28 4.13 -15.91 -2.20
CA GLN A 28 4.05 -17.32 -1.85
C GLN A 28 3.50 -17.51 -0.43
N SER A 29 3.97 -16.74 0.54
CA SER A 29 3.47 -16.79 1.92
C SER A 29 1.99 -16.40 2.01
N LEU A 30 1.57 -15.33 1.34
CA LEU A 30 0.17 -14.89 1.34
C LEU A 30 -0.76 -15.90 0.65
N THR A 31 -0.30 -16.53 -0.43
CA THR A 31 -1.06 -17.58 -1.13
C THR A 31 -1.34 -18.77 -0.21
N LYS A 32 -0.37 -19.18 0.64
CA LYS A 32 -0.57 -20.25 1.63
C LYS A 32 -1.65 -19.92 2.65
N LEU A 33 -1.89 -18.63 2.91
CA LEU A 33 -2.93 -18.15 3.81
C LEU A 33 -4.27 -17.89 3.10
N GLY A 34 -4.37 -18.18 1.79
CA GLY A 34 -5.55 -17.88 0.98
C GLY A 34 -5.76 -16.38 0.74
N VAL A 35 -4.74 -15.56 0.98
CA VAL A 35 -4.79 -14.10 0.82
C VAL A 35 -4.27 -13.73 -0.55
N GLN A 36 -5.10 -13.05 -1.35
CA GLN A 36 -4.67 -12.47 -2.62
C GLN A 36 -4.12 -11.07 -2.40
N SER A 37 -2.85 -10.87 -2.70
CA SER A 37 -2.22 -9.55 -2.75
C SER A 37 -2.56 -8.86 -4.07
N THR A 38 -3.06 -7.64 -4.02
CA THR A 38 -3.29 -6.80 -5.20
C THR A 38 -2.04 -6.00 -5.55
N GLU A 39 -1.27 -5.58 -4.55
CA GLU A 39 -0.10 -4.72 -4.74
C GLU A 39 0.91 -4.89 -3.62
N ILE A 40 2.20 -4.80 -3.96
CA ILE A 40 3.32 -4.82 -3.00
C ILE A 40 4.14 -3.57 -3.25
N GLN A 41 4.32 -2.76 -2.21
CA GLN A 41 5.09 -1.52 -2.25
C GLN A 41 6.10 -1.48 -1.10
N PRO A 42 7.19 -0.71 -1.19
CA PRO A 42 8.07 -0.46 -0.05
C PRO A 42 7.31 0.07 1.17
N ALA A 43 7.66 -0.38 2.38
CA ALA A 43 7.18 0.23 3.62
C ALA A 43 8.17 1.31 4.10
N PRO A 44 7.72 2.27 4.94
CA PRO A 44 8.60 3.22 5.61
C PRO A 44 9.59 2.57 6.60
N VAL A 45 9.34 1.32 7.00
CA VAL A 45 10.21 0.52 7.88
C VAL A 45 11.11 -0.37 7.01
N ALA A 46 12.42 -0.23 7.18
CA ALA A 46 13.41 -1.06 6.47
C ALA A 46 13.21 -2.55 6.78
N GLY A 47 13.38 -3.41 5.77
CA GLY A 47 13.13 -4.84 5.91
C GLY A 47 11.66 -5.24 5.77
N MET A 48 10.76 -4.29 5.44
CA MET A 48 9.33 -4.54 5.30
C MET A 48 8.75 -3.96 4.00
N LYS A 49 7.67 -4.60 3.54
CA LYS A 49 6.81 -4.16 2.46
C LYS A 49 5.41 -3.87 2.97
N THR A 50 4.75 -2.90 2.33
CA THR A 50 3.31 -2.67 2.44
C THR A 50 2.62 -3.51 1.37
N VAL A 51 1.72 -4.39 1.77
CA VAL A 51 0.96 -5.27 0.88
C VAL A 51 -0.51 -4.89 0.96
N LEU A 52 -1.08 -4.48 -0.18
CA LEU A 52 -2.51 -4.26 -0.31
C LEU A 52 -3.17 -5.59 -0.66
N THR A 53 -4.23 -5.91 0.05
CA THR A 53 -5.03 -7.12 -0.15
C THR A 53 -6.51 -6.73 -0.18
N ASN A 54 -7.35 -7.65 -0.63
CA ASN A 54 -8.80 -7.44 -0.61
C ASN A 54 -9.37 -7.31 0.81
N SER A 55 -8.62 -7.72 1.84
CA SER A 55 -9.03 -7.69 3.26
C SER A 55 -8.37 -6.54 4.05
N GLY A 56 -7.67 -5.63 3.37
CA GLY A 56 -6.96 -4.51 3.99
C GLY A 56 -5.45 -4.55 3.76
N VAL A 57 -4.73 -3.71 4.50
CA VAL A 57 -3.28 -3.52 4.35
C VAL A 57 -2.52 -4.37 5.36
N LEU A 58 -1.54 -5.10 4.87
CA LEU A 58 -0.60 -5.89 5.67
C LEU A 58 0.82 -5.32 5.51
N TYR A 59 1.62 -5.47 6.56
CA TYR A 59 3.05 -5.21 6.53
C TYR A 59 3.78 -6.54 6.65
N VAL A 60 4.60 -6.85 5.65
CA VAL A 60 5.25 -8.16 5.55
C VAL A 60 6.75 -7.95 5.50
N THR A 61 7.53 -8.76 6.21
CA THR A 61 9.00 -8.72 6.09
C THR A 61 9.43 -9.08 4.67
N ASP A 62 10.58 -8.57 4.22
CA ASP A 62 11.09 -8.83 2.87
C ASP A 62 11.22 -10.34 2.57
N ASP A 63 11.52 -11.15 3.60
CA ASP A 63 11.60 -12.61 3.48
C ASP A 63 10.24 -13.34 3.51
N GLY A 64 9.13 -12.60 3.62
CA GLY A 64 7.77 -13.13 3.62
C GLY A 64 7.37 -13.92 4.86
N LYS A 65 8.20 -13.96 5.93
CA LYS A 65 7.95 -14.85 7.08
C LYS A 65 7.07 -14.25 8.17
N HIS A 66 7.08 -12.93 8.33
CA HIS A 66 6.31 -12.25 9.36
C HIS A 66 5.31 -11.28 8.74
N ILE A 67 4.10 -11.27 9.28
CA ILE A 67 2.99 -10.44 8.81
C ILE A 67 2.44 -9.68 10.01
N ILE A 68 2.25 -8.38 9.84
CA ILE A 68 1.63 -7.47 10.81
C ILE A 68 0.46 -6.78 10.12
N GLN A 69 -0.72 -6.82 10.75
CA GLN A 69 -1.88 -6.09 10.24
C GLN A 69 -1.69 -4.59 10.49
N GLY A 70 -2.01 -3.77 9.48
CA GLY A 70 -2.00 -2.31 9.63
C GLY A 70 -3.13 -1.78 10.55
N PRO A 71 -3.17 -0.45 10.78
CA PRO A 71 -2.33 0.55 10.14
C PRO A 71 -0.98 0.76 10.83
N MET A 72 -0.01 1.28 10.07
CA MET A 72 1.25 1.80 10.57
C MET A 72 1.13 3.30 10.82
N TYR A 73 1.72 3.75 11.92
CA TYR A 73 1.82 5.16 12.26
C TYR A 73 3.28 5.59 12.25
N ASP A 74 3.56 6.72 11.63
CA ASP A 74 4.79 7.47 11.86
C ASP A 74 4.58 8.36 13.10
N VAL A 75 5.41 8.16 14.12
CA VAL A 75 5.39 8.88 15.39
C VAL A 75 6.62 9.76 15.60
N SER A 76 7.39 10.01 14.55
CA SER A 76 8.61 10.84 14.60
C SER A 76 8.31 12.34 14.73
N GLY A 77 7.11 12.78 14.33
CA GLY A 77 6.67 14.16 14.40
C GLY A 77 5.94 14.55 15.69
N ALA A 78 5.40 15.77 15.72
CA ALA A 78 4.65 16.29 16.87
C ALA A 78 3.31 15.56 17.13
N SER A 79 2.79 14.82 16.14
CA SER A 79 1.57 14.02 16.27
C SER A 79 1.67 12.77 15.40
N PRO A 80 1.10 11.63 15.83
CA PRO A 80 1.10 10.41 15.04
C PRO A 80 0.39 10.59 13.69
N VAL A 81 1.03 10.11 12.63
CA VAL A 81 0.50 10.16 11.25
C VAL A 81 0.26 8.74 10.76
N ASN A 82 -0.97 8.44 10.36
CA ASN A 82 -1.33 7.15 9.78
C ASN A 82 -0.82 7.06 8.33
N VAL A 83 0.36 6.46 8.15
CA VAL A 83 1.01 6.34 6.83
C VAL A 83 0.27 5.36 5.91
N THR A 84 -0.46 4.38 6.48
CA THR A 84 -1.33 3.49 5.70
C THR A 84 -2.44 4.27 5.01
N ASN A 85 -3.12 5.14 5.75
CA ASN A 85 -4.21 5.96 5.20
C ASN A 85 -3.68 6.97 4.19
N GLN A 86 -2.50 7.55 4.39
CA GLN A 86 -1.88 8.43 3.39
C GLN A 86 -1.65 7.71 2.06
N LEU A 87 -1.22 6.44 2.10
CA LEU A 87 -1.09 5.61 0.91
C LEU A 87 -2.46 5.34 0.28
N LEU A 88 -3.46 4.91 1.08
CA LEU A 88 -4.81 4.62 0.58
C LEU A 88 -5.53 5.83 -0.01
N MET A 89 -5.27 7.04 0.50
CA MET A 89 -5.81 8.28 -0.06
C MET A 89 -5.35 8.49 -1.51
N LYS A 90 -4.16 8.01 -1.91
CA LYS A 90 -3.73 8.07 -3.32
C LYS A 90 -4.62 7.20 -4.21
N HIS A 91 -4.98 6.01 -3.75
CA HIS A 91 -5.91 5.13 -4.45
C HIS A 91 -7.33 5.73 -4.49
N LEU A 92 -7.79 6.30 -3.37
CA LEU A 92 -9.09 6.96 -3.31
C LEU A 92 -9.17 8.14 -4.28
N ASN A 93 -8.14 8.99 -4.33
CA ASN A 93 -8.09 10.13 -5.24
C ASN A 93 -8.05 9.71 -6.72
N ALA A 94 -7.43 8.56 -7.04
CA ALA A 94 -7.44 8.02 -8.40
C ALA A 94 -8.86 7.65 -8.87
N LEU A 95 -9.77 7.35 -7.93
CA LEU A 95 -11.17 7.03 -8.19
C LEU A 95 -12.10 8.26 -8.18
N GLU A 96 -11.58 9.48 -8.01
CA GLU A 96 -12.40 10.70 -7.89
C GLU A 96 -13.40 10.87 -9.04
N LYS A 97 -13.01 10.51 -10.27
CA LYS A 97 -13.87 10.58 -11.47
C LYS A 97 -15.03 9.58 -11.47
N GLU A 98 -14.93 8.53 -10.66
CA GLU A 98 -15.96 7.50 -10.51
C GLU A 98 -16.90 7.80 -9.33
N MET A 99 -16.62 8.87 -8.57
CA MET A 99 -17.43 9.24 -7.41
C MET A 99 -18.68 10.01 -7.83
N ILE A 100 -19.80 9.64 -7.21
CA ILE A 100 -21.01 10.47 -7.23
C ILE A 100 -20.86 11.50 -6.11
N VAL A 101 -20.64 12.76 -6.48
CA VAL A 101 -20.37 13.85 -5.54
C VAL A 101 -21.63 14.67 -5.26
N TYR A 102 -22.12 14.61 -4.02
CA TYR A 102 -23.18 15.50 -3.52
C TYR A 102 -22.53 16.68 -2.80
N LYS A 103 -22.41 17.82 -3.49
CA LYS A 103 -21.77 19.01 -2.93
C LYS A 103 -22.73 19.77 -2.00
N ALA A 104 -22.32 20.00 -0.77
CA ALA A 104 -23.07 20.85 0.16
C ALA A 104 -22.90 22.34 -0.19
N PRO A 105 -23.92 23.20 0.03
CA PRO A 105 -23.80 24.65 -0.19
C PRO A 105 -22.72 25.33 0.65
N GLN A 106 -22.40 24.77 1.83
CA GLN A 106 -21.34 25.23 2.74
C GLN A 106 -20.57 24.00 3.23
N GLU A 107 -19.47 23.67 2.55
CA GLU A 107 -18.66 22.49 2.84
C GLU A 107 -17.76 22.74 4.07
N LYS A 108 -18.08 22.12 5.22
CA LYS A 108 -17.26 22.20 6.44
C LYS A 108 -16.22 21.07 6.55
N THR A 109 -16.50 19.92 5.94
CA THR A 109 -15.60 18.76 5.86
C THR A 109 -15.95 17.92 4.63
N ARG A 110 -14.97 17.58 3.78
CA ARG A 110 -15.18 16.70 2.62
C ARG A 110 -15.21 15.24 3.06
N HIS A 111 -16.40 14.70 3.34
CA HIS A 111 -16.55 13.24 3.53
C HIS A 111 -16.82 12.58 2.17
N HIS A 112 -15.85 11.81 1.67
CA HIS A 112 -16.05 10.97 0.49
C HIS A 112 -16.92 9.78 0.90
N HIS A 113 -18.23 9.92 0.69
CA HIS A 113 -19.17 8.85 0.98
C HIS A 113 -19.22 7.85 -0.18
N LEU A 114 -18.63 6.67 0.01
CA LEU A 114 -18.92 5.49 -0.81
C LEU A 114 -20.31 4.94 -0.42
N TYR A 115 -21.37 5.66 -0.77
CA TYR A 115 -22.75 5.28 -0.44
C TYR A 115 -23.36 4.42 -1.55
N ARG A 116 -23.27 3.09 -1.41
CA ARG A 116 -24.19 2.20 -2.12
C ARG A 116 -25.47 1.85 -1.35
N HIS A 117 -25.59 2.24 -0.07
CA HIS A 117 -26.76 1.84 0.74
C HIS A 117 -27.62 2.95 1.37
N TYR A 118 -27.12 4.17 1.58
CA TYR A 118 -27.91 5.23 2.25
C TYR A 118 -28.81 6.06 1.32
N LEU A 119 -28.60 6.00 0.00
CA LEU A 119 -29.40 6.80 -0.94
C LEU A 119 -30.90 6.41 -0.96
N ARG A 120 -31.26 5.22 -0.47
CA ARG A 120 -32.66 4.79 -0.36
C ARG A 120 -33.40 5.46 0.82
N LEU A 121 -32.68 5.90 1.86
CA LEU A 121 -33.30 6.56 3.02
C LEU A 121 -33.49 8.07 2.80
N LEU A 122 -32.57 8.72 2.07
CA LEU A 122 -32.70 10.15 1.78
C LEU A 122 -33.77 10.46 0.71
N SER A 123 -34.05 9.53 -0.21
CA SER A 123 -35.12 9.69 -1.20
C SER A 123 -36.54 9.46 -0.63
N GLN A 124 -36.65 8.97 0.61
CA GLN A 124 -37.93 8.76 1.28
C GLN A 124 -38.27 9.86 2.30
N ALA A 125 -37.33 10.80 2.52
CA ALA A 125 -37.48 11.90 3.46
C ALA A 125 -37.57 13.28 2.78
N ALA A 126 -37.83 13.31 1.46
CA ALA A 126 -38.07 14.51 0.66
C ALA A 126 -39.47 14.47 0.05
#